data_AF-A0A8B7DYZ3-F1
#
_entry.id   AF-A0A8B7DYZ3-F1
#
_cell.length_a   1.000
_cell.length_b   1.000
_cell.length_c   1.000
_cell.angle_alpha   90.00
_cell.angle_beta   90.00
_cell.angle_gamma   90.00
#
_symmetry.space_group_name_H-M   'P 1'
#
loop_
_entity.id
_entity.type
_entity.pdbx_description
1 polymer ?
#
loop_
_entity_poly.entity_id
_entity_poly.type
_entity_poly.pdbx_seq_one_letter_code
_entity_poly.pdbx_strand_id
1 'polypeptide(L)'
;MSSNLRAENRKNRRNERNETRREEINRRQNERNEARREEVNRRQNERNEARRVLHRCGMHCIARNNVFIENNYLGEINHNCQYCGAKKFLNETHFLCCHSGKVVLPPLSPYPPLMVDLMTGNHVDRALNQNFFKHIRNYNACLSFASFIATIDPPSNRGPPCFRISGLTMHRIGNLRHLHPPAYCQLYVYDPNTALNFRMEQNDCCIRELMELLQTIINQENPYALAF
;
A
#
# COMPACT_ATOMS: atom_id res chain seq x y z
N MET A 1 21.42 72.32 -56.05
CA MET A 1 21.04 70.89 -56.14
C MET A 1 21.79 69.96 -55.17
N SER A 2 22.98 70.30 -54.65
CA SER A 2 23.79 69.40 -53.81
C SER A 2 23.37 69.27 -52.32
N SER A 3 22.60 70.22 -51.76
CA SER A 3 22.18 70.18 -50.34
C SER A 3 20.99 69.25 -50.06
N ASN A 4 20.04 69.13 -50.99
CA ASN A 4 18.87 68.25 -50.86
C ASN A 4 19.27 66.77 -50.86
N LEU A 5 20.19 66.36 -51.74
CA LEU A 5 20.71 64.98 -51.78
C LEU A 5 21.40 64.55 -50.47
N ARG A 6 22.06 65.49 -49.77
CA ARG A 6 22.72 65.22 -48.48
C ARG A 6 21.71 65.07 -47.34
N ALA A 7 20.62 65.81 -47.36
CA ALA A 7 19.54 65.72 -46.37
C ALA A 7 18.75 64.41 -46.50
N GLU A 8 18.49 63.98 -47.74
CA GLU A 8 17.79 62.75 -48.08
C GLU A 8 18.61 61.50 -47.70
N ASN A 9 19.91 61.49 -47.99
CA ASN A 9 20.83 60.44 -47.54
C ASN A 9 20.93 60.33 -46.01
N ARG A 10 20.84 61.45 -45.26
CA ARG A 10 20.80 61.43 -43.79
C ARG A 10 19.50 60.84 -43.25
N LYS A 11 18.36 61.10 -43.93
CA LYS A 11 17.05 60.51 -43.60
C LYS A 11 17.06 59.00 -43.81
N ASN A 12 17.59 58.52 -44.95
CA ASN A 12 17.67 57.10 -45.25
C ASN A 12 18.54 56.33 -44.24
N ARG A 13 19.73 56.85 -43.90
CA ARG A 13 20.58 56.24 -42.85
C ARG A 13 19.91 56.20 -41.48
N ARG A 14 19.05 57.18 -41.17
CA ARG A 14 18.28 57.21 -39.91
C ARG A 14 17.15 56.17 -39.93
N ASN A 15 16.51 55.95 -41.07
CA ASN A 15 15.50 54.93 -41.25
C ASN A 15 16.10 53.52 -41.15
N GLU A 16 17.22 53.23 -41.83
CA GLU A 16 17.95 51.96 -41.69
C GLU A 16 18.36 51.67 -40.24
N ARG A 17 18.87 52.68 -39.52
CA ARG A 17 19.20 52.53 -38.08
C ARG A 17 17.97 52.23 -37.21
N ASN A 18 16.81 52.81 -37.55
CA ASN A 18 15.58 52.54 -36.81
C ASN A 18 15.03 51.15 -37.12
N GLU A 19 15.19 50.68 -38.36
CA GLU A 19 14.75 49.36 -38.84
C GLU A 19 15.58 48.24 -38.23
N THR A 20 16.92 48.35 -38.30
CA THR A 20 17.85 47.43 -37.61
C THR A 20 17.61 47.37 -36.09
N ARG A 21 17.30 48.51 -35.45
CA ARG A 21 16.96 48.55 -34.02
C ARG A 21 15.62 47.86 -33.71
N ARG A 22 14.63 47.94 -34.61
CA ARG A 22 13.35 47.22 -34.48
C ARG A 22 13.53 45.72 -34.66
N GLU A 23 14.33 45.30 -35.64
CA GLU A 23 14.66 43.89 -35.86
C GLU A 23 15.39 43.28 -34.66
N GLU A 24 16.35 44.02 -34.08
CA GLU A 24 17.05 43.57 -32.88
C GLU A 24 16.12 43.42 -31.67
N ILE A 25 15.17 44.35 -31.48
CA ILE A 25 14.15 44.26 -30.42
C ILE A 25 13.25 43.04 -30.66
N ASN A 26 12.75 42.84 -31.87
CA ASN A 26 11.92 41.69 -32.22
C ASN A 26 12.66 40.36 -32.00
N ARG A 27 13.96 40.29 -32.36
CA ARG A 27 14.79 39.11 -32.12
C ARG A 27 14.90 38.79 -30.63
N ARG A 28 15.27 39.78 -29.80
CA ARG A 28 15.36 39.60 -28.34
C ARG A 28 14.01 39.20 -27.72
N GLN A 29 12.92 39.69 -28.27
CA GLN A 29 11.56 39.39 -27.79
C GLN A 29 11.14 37.97 -28.18
N ASN A 30 11.50 37.51 -29.38
CA ASN A 30 11.33 36.13 -29.82
C ASN A 30 12.17 35.15 -28.99
N GLU A 31 13.46 35.45 -28.77
CA GLU A 31 14.34 34.66 -27.90
C GLU A 31 13.77 34.52 -26.47
N ARG A 32 13.26 35.62 -25.89
CA ARG A 32 12.59 35.58 -24.58
C ARG A 32 11.32 34.72 -24.59
N ASN A 33 10.53 34.81 -25.64
CA ASN A 33 9.30 34.04 -25.77
C ASN A 33 9.60 32.54 -25.95
N GLU A 34 10.65 32.20 -26.68
CA GLU A 34 11.11 30.84 -26.89
C GLU A 34 11.66 30.23 -25.59
N ALA A 35 12.55 30.93 -24.89
CA ALA A 35 13.05 30.50 -23.58
C ALA A 35 11.91 30.27 -22.57
N ARG A 36 10.89 31.14 -22.56
CA ARG A 36 9.69 30.97 -21.71
C ARG A 36 8.88 29.72 -22.09
N ARG A 37 8.73 29.42 -23.39
CA ARG A 37 8.04 28.20 -23.86
C ARG A 37 8.80 26.95 -23.48
N GLU A 38 10.12 26.95 -23.64
CA GLU A 38 10.99 25.84 -23.23
C GLU A 38 10.90 25.56 -21.73
N GLU A 39 10.92 26.60 -20.89
CA GLU A 39 10.77 26.45 -19.45
C GLU A 39 9.41 25.85 -19.07
N VAL A 40 8.33 26.29 -19.72
CA VAL A 40 6.99 25.73 -19.51
C VAL A 40 6.94 24.27 -19.94
N ASN A 41 7.49 23.92 -21.11
CA ASN A 41 7.55 22.54 -21.60
C ASN A 41 8.39 21.64 -20.69
N ARG A 42 9.52 22.13 -20.19
CA ARG A 42 10.36 21.40 -19.22
C ARG A 42 9.59 21.08 -17.94
N ARG A 43 8.93 22.08 -17.34
CA ARG A 43 8.08 21.87 -16.15
C ARG A 43 6.92 20.91 -16.43
N GLN A 44 6.32 20.96 -17.63
CA GLN A 44 5.26 20.04 -18.02
C GLN A 44 5.77 18.61 -18.15
N ASN A 45 6.96 18.40 -18.71
CA ASN A 45 7.58 17.10 -18.86
C ASN A 45 7.98 16.49 -17.52
N GLU A 46 8.58 17.27 -16.62
CA GLU A 46 8.88 16.85 -15.24
C GLU A 46 7.61 16.38 -14.50
N ARG A 47 6.50 17.11 -14.66
CA ARG A 47 5.18 16.72 -14.11
C ARG A 47 4.65 15.41 -14.69
N ASN A 48 4.74 15.26 -16.01
CA ASN A 48 4.28 14.04 -16.69
C ASN A 48 5.10 12.83 -16.26
N GLU A 49 6.40 13.00 -16.07
CA GLU A 49 7.29 11.93 -15.62
C GLU A 49 7.00 11.52 -14.18
N ALA A 50 6.85 12.47 -13.25
CA ALA A 50 6.44 12.18 -11.87
C ALA A 50 5.12 11.40 -11.82
N ARG A 51 4.15 11.79 -12.67
CA ARG A 51 2.86 11.09 -12.78
C ARG A 51 3.00 9.66 -13.32
N ARG A 52 3.89 9.42 -14.27
CA ARG A 52 4.18 8.07 -14.79
C ARG A 52 4.80 7.18 -13.72
N VAL A 53 5.72 7.71 -12.91
CA VAL A 53 6.33 6.97 -11.79
C VAL A 53 5.27 6.55 -10.78
N LEU A 54 4.42 7.49 -10.37
CA LEU A 54 3.29 7.22 -9.45
C LEU A 54 2.31 6.16 -10.00
N HIS A 55 2.00 6.22 -11.29
CA HIS A 55 1.13 5.23 -11.94
C HIS A 55 1.78 3.85 -12.00
N ARG A 56 3.09 3.77 -12.27
CA ARG A 56 3.83 2.50 -12.29
C ARG A 56 3.90 1.84 -10.92
N CYS A 57 3.99 2.63 -9.85
CA CYS A 57 4.02 2.13 -8.47
C CYS A 57 2.65 1.77 -7.89
N GLY A 58 1.56 1.81 -8.69
CA GLY A 58 0.20 1.52 -8.20
C GLY A 58 -0.37 2.57 -7.23
N MET A 59 0.30 3.71 -7.07
CA MET A 59 -0.07 4.81 -6.17
C MET A 59 -1.08 5.78 -6.78
N HIS A 60 -2.06 5.28 -7.54
CA HIS A 60 -3.11 6.09 -8.17
C HIS A 60 -3.94 6.90 -7.14
N CYS A 61 -3.92 6.45 -5.89
CA CYS A 61 -4.60 7.06 -4.75
C CYS A 61 -3.84 8.20 -4.06
N ILE A 62 -2.58 8.47 -4.38
CA ILE A 62 -1.80 9.61 -3.83
C ILE A 62 -1.41 10.60 -4.95
N ALA A 63 -1.44 10.15 -6.20
CA ALA A 63 -0.97 10.85 -7.40
C ALA A 63 -1.75 12.11 -7.82
N ARG A 64 -2.70 12.62 -7.02
CA ARG A 64 -3.51 13.79 -7.41
C ARG A 64 -2.84 15.13 -7.12
N ASN A 65 -2.00 15.18 -6.09
CA ASN A 65 -1.26 16.38 -5.77
C ASN A 65 0.18 16.19 -6.24
N ASN A 66 0.72 17.23 -6.89
CA ASN A 66 2.05 17.33 -7.49
C ASN A 66 3.18 17.27 -6.43
N VAL A 67 3.12 16.28 -5.54
CA VAL A 67 3.99 16.15 -4.37
C VAL A 67 5.11 15.20 -4.72
N PHE A 68 6.34 15.65 -4.51
CA PHE A 68 7.51 14.78 -4.58
C PHE A 68 7.40 13.76 -3.45
N ILE A 69 7.32 12.48 -3.81
CA ILE A 69 7.29 11.37 -2.85
C ILE A 69 8.64 10.67 -2.94
N GLU A 70 9.30 10.49 -1.80
CA GLU A 70 10.53 9.72 -1.72
C GLU A 70 10.27 8.26 -2.12
N ASN A 71 11.22 7.66 -2.84
CA ASN A 71 11.06 6.30 -3.33
C ASN A 71 10.93 5.32 -2.14
N ASN A 72 9.84 4.55 -2.11
CA ASN A 72 9.46 3.62 -1.03
C ASN A 72 9.06 4.25 0.33
N TYR A 73 8.84 5.56 0.41
CA TYR A 73 8.41 6.21 1.64
C TYR A 73 7.24 7.18 1.40
N LEU A 74 6.09 6.92 2.04
CA LEU A 74 4.87 7.71 1.91
C LEU A 74 4.67 8.74 3.04
N GLY A 75 5.65 8.88 3.93
CA GLY A 75 5.51 9.65 5.18
C GLY A 75 4.87 8.84 6.31
N GLU A 76 4.62 9.51 7.43
CA GLU A 76 3.90 8.94 8.56
C GLU A 76 2.39 8.83 8.28
N ILE A 77 1.75 7.79 8.82
CA ILE A 77 0.30 7.60 8.76
C ILE A 77 -0.40 8.30 9.94
N ASN A 78 -0.26 9.62 10.02
CA ASN A 78 -0.69 10.42 11.18
C ASN A 78 -1.82 11.42 10.87
N HIS A 79 -2.39 11.40 9.66
CA HIS A 79 -3.52 12.27 9.31
C HIS A 79 -4.85 11.58 9.57
N ASN A 80 -5.63 12.08 10.51
CA ASN A 80 -6.93 11.49 10.84
C ASN A 80 -8.02 12.01 9.91
N CYS A 81 -8.86 11.11 9.40
CA CYS A 81 -10.06 11.48 8.67
C CYS A 81 -11.07 12.17 9.61
N GLN A 82 -11.55 13.36 9.23
CA GLN A 82 -12.53 14.11 10.04
C GLN A 82 -13.90 13.44 10.21
N TYR A 83 -14.24 12.47 9.34
CA TYR A 83 -15.55 11.81 9.36
C TYR A 83 -15.52 10.46 10.07
N CYS A 84 -14.51 9.62 9.81
CA CYS A 84 -14.44 8.26 10.36
C CYS A 84 -13.24 8.01 11.29
N GLY A 85 -12.38 9.01 11.51
CA GLY A 85 -11.21 8.89 12.39
C GLY A 85 -10.09 8.00 11.86
N ALA A 86 -10.23 7.39 10.68
CA ALA A 86 -9.20 6.55 10.07
C ALA A 86 -7.89 7.31 9.90
N LYS A 87 -6.76 6.66 10.24
CA LYS A 87 -5.41 7.19 9.98
C LYS A 87 -5.09 7.07 8.50
N LYS A 88 -4.52 8.14 7.95
CA LYS A 88 -4.21 8.30 6.52
C LYS A 88 -2.81 8.85 6.33
N PHE A 89 -2.25 8.60 5.15
CA PHE A 89 -1.05 9.30 4.69
C PHE A 89 -1.40 10.72 4.24
N LEU A 90 -0.40 11.60 4.28
CA LEU A 90 -0.51 12.93 3.71
C LEU A 90 -0.81 12.84 2.20
N ASN A 91 -1.83 13.55 1.73
CA ASN A 91 -2.36 13.51 0.34
C ASN A 91 -3.05 12.20 -0.09
N GLU A 92 -3.35 11.29 0.84
CA GLU A 92 -4.14 10.12 0.53
C GLU A 92 -5.56 10.51 0.11
N THR A 93 -6.00 10.00 -1.03
CA THR A 93 -7.33 10.28 -1.59
C THR A 93 -8.47 9.95 -0.63
N HIS A 94 -9.53 10.78 -0.67
CA HIS A 94 -10.66 10.67 0.25
C HIS A 94 -11.48 9.38 0.10
N PHE A 95 -11.43 8.72 -1.05
CA PHE A 95 -12.17 7.47 -1.32
C PHE A 95 -11.57 6.21 -0.68
N LEU A 96 -10.36 6.28 -0.10
CA LEU A 96 -9.74 5.12 0.57
C LEU A 96 -10.23 4.88 2.01
N CYS A 97 -11.05 5.79 2.56
CA CYS A 97 -11.66 5.63 3.87
C CYS A 97 -13.19 5.64 3.75
N CYS A 98 -13.86 6.66 4.27
CA CYS A 98 -15.32 6.81 4.27
C CYS A 98 -15.88 7.57 3.06
N HIS A 99 -15.07 7.78 2.01
CA HIS A 99 -15.44 8.60 0.84
C HIS A 99 -16.02 9.97 1.22
N SER A 100 -15.28 10.72 2.05
CA SER A 100 -15.71 12.03 2.58
C SER A 100 -17.03 11.98 3.37
N GLY A 101 -17.24 10.93 4.17
CA GLY A 101 -18.41 10.78 5.03
C GLY A 101 -19.63 10.17 4.35
N LYS A 102 -19.54 9.78 3.07
CA LYS A 102 -20.64 9.10 2.37
C LYS A 102 -20.84 7.65 2.81
N VAL A 103 -19.78 7.03 3.34
CA VAL A 103 -19.84 5.68 3.91
C VAL A 103 -19.74 5.78 5.43
N VAL A 104 -20.79 5.34 6.12
CA VAL A 104 -20.78 5.20 7.57
C VAL A 104 -20.21 3.82 7.90
N LEU A 105 -19.00 3.78 8.43
CA LEU A 105 -18.37 2.56 8.90
C LEU A 105 -18.77 2.33 10.36
N PRO A 106 -19.16 1.11 10.76
CA PRO A 106 -19.37 0.80 12.16
C PRO A 106 -18.04 0.96 12.93
N PRO A 107 -18.09 1.37 14.21
CA PRO A 107 -16.89 1.41 15.04
C PRO A 107 -16.29 0.00 15.13
N LEU A 108 -14.96 -0.08 15.14
CA LEU A 108 -14.27 -1.34 15.36
C LEU A 108 -14.55 -1.80 16.79
N SER A 109 -14.93 -3.07 16.94
CA SER A 109 -14.98 -3.70 18.26
C SER A 109 -13.59 -3.66 18.90
N PRO A 110 -13.49 -3.47 20.22
CA PRO A 110 -12.21 -3.56 20.90
C PRO A 110 -11.60 -4.94 20.67
N TYR A 111 -10.29 -4.99 20.44
CA TYR A 111 -9.58 -6.27 20.37
C TYR A 111 -9.61 -6.97 21.73
N PRO A 112 -9.70 -8.31 21.77
CA PRO A 112 -9.58 -9.07 23.01
C PRO A 112 -8.31 -8.67 23.79
N PRO A 113 -8.39 -8.43 25.12
CA PRO A 113 -7.26 -7.92 25.89
C PRO A 113 -5.97 -8.73 25.74
N LEU A 114 -6.08 -10.06 25.75
CA LEU A 114 -4.95 -10.95 25.51
C LEU A 114 -4.29 -10.71 24.15
N MET A 115 -5.08 -10.49 23.08
CA MET A 115 -4.51 -10.21 21.76
C MET A 115 -3.76 -8.88 21.72
N VAL A 116 -4.24 -7.86 22.46
CA VAL A 116 -3.53 -6.60 22.61
C VAL A 116 -2.18 -6.85 23.29
N ASP A 117 -2.18 -7.52 24.43
CA ASP A 117 -0.98 -7.80 25.22
C ASP A 117 0.07 -8.65 24.47
N LEU A 118 -0.38 -9.63 23.69
CA LEU A 118 0.50 -10.43 22.84
C LEU A 118 1.06 -9.61 21.68
N MET A 119 0.22 -8.83 20.98
CA MET A 119 0.67 -8.05 19.81
C MET A 119 1.55 -6.86 20.19
N THR A 120 1.43 -6.33 21.41
CA THR A 120 2.27 -5.24 21.91
C THR A 120 3.45 -5.70 22.77
N GLY A 121 3.59 -7.02 23.03
CA GLY A 121 4.67 -7.53 23.86
C GLY A 121 4.53 -7.26 25.38
N ASN A 122 3.32 -6.91 25.84
CA ASN A 122 3.03 -6.46 27.21
C ASN A 122 2.40 -7.53 28.12
N HIS A 123 2.20 -8.75 27.62
CA HIS A 123 1.68 -9.85 28.42
C HIS A 123 2.53 -10.10 29.68
N VAL A 124 1.84 -10.34 30.80
CA VAL A 124 2.46 -10.53 32.14
C VAL A 124 3.50 -11.65 32.11
N ASP A 125 3.17 -12.76 31.45
CA ASP A 125 4.15 -13.80 31.17
C ASP A 125 4.91 -13.49 29.86
N ARG A 126 6.18 -13.12 30.03
CA ARG A 126 7.10 -12.84 28.94
C ARG A 126 7.41 -14.09 28.10
N ALA A 127 7.38 -15.28 28.68
CA ALA A 127 7.62 -16.53 27.96
C ALA A 127 6.50 -16.80 26.94
N LEU A 128 5.24 -16.54 27.30
CA LEU A 128 4.12 -16.63 26.35
C LEU A 128 4.32 -15.67 25.18
N ASN A 129 4.70 -14.42 25.45
CA ASN A 129 4.92 -13.42 24.42
C ASN A 129 6.07 -13.79 23.47
N GLN A 130 7.19 -14.26 24.02
CA GLN A 130 8.33 -14.73 23.22
C GLN A 130 7.96 -15.94 22.35
N ASN A 131 7.24 -16.91 22.92
CA ASN A 131 6.79 -18.08 22.17
C ASN A 131 5.78 -17.68 21.08
N PHE A 132 4.83 -16.79 21.39
CA PHE A 132 3.86 -16.25 20.46
C PHE A 132 4.54 -15.63 19.24
N PHE A 133 5.44 -14.65 19.43
CA PHE A 133 6.12 -14.02 18.30
C PHE A 133 6.99 -14.99 17.51
N LYS A 134 7.68 -15.92 18.20
CA LYS A 134 8.54 -16.92 17.56
C LYS A 134 7.74 -17.92 16.71
N HIS A 135 6.54 -18.30 17.16
CA HIS A 135 5.73 -19.37 16.59
C HIS A 135 4.34 -18.91 16.11
N ILE A 136 4.15 -17.61 15.85
CA ILE A 136 2.84 -17.03 15.45
C ILE A 136 2.23 -17.72 14.23
N ARG A 137 3.08 -18.19 13.30
CA ARG A 137 2.63 -18.93 12.12
C ARG A 137 2.03 -20.28 12.50
N ASN A 138 2.58 -20.97 13.49
CA ASN A 138 2.04 -22.24 13.99
C ASN A 138 0.70 -22.02 14.68
N TYR A 139 0.57 -21.03 15.56
CA TYR A 139 -0.71 -20.67 16.18
C TYR A 139 -1.78 -20.36 15.12
N ASN A 140 -1.45 -19.48 14.16
CA ASN A 140 -2.40 -19.09 13.11
C ASN A 140 -2.78 -20.26 12.19
N ALA A 141 -1.81 -21.08 11.78
CA ALA A 141 -2.06 -22.25 10.93
C ALA A 141 -2.93 -23.28 11.66
N CYS A 142 -2.67 -23.51 12.94
CA CYS A 142 -3.43 -24.42 13.76
C CYS A 142 -4.89 -23.97 13.85
N LEU A 143 -5.13 -22.70 14.17
CA LEU A 143 -6.46 -22.10 14.34
C LEU A 143 -7.18 -21.80 13.01
N SER A 144 -6.57 -22.07 11.86
CA SER A 144 -7.17 -21.80 10.55
C SER A 144 -8.35 -22.74 10.25
N PHE A 145 -9.40 -22.22 9.62
CA PHE A 145 -10.55 -23.04 9.18
C PHE A 145 -10.29 -23.81 7.90
N ALA A 146 -9.44 -23.29 7.02
CA ALA A 146 -9.14 -23.92 5.75
C ALA A 146 -7.63 -23.97 5.54
N SER A 147 -7.17 -25.05 4.92
CA SER A 147 -5.81 -25.10 4.40
C SER A 147 -5.75 -24.49 3.01
N PHE A 148 -4.59 -23.94 2.69
CA PHE A 148 -4.28 -23.44 1.36
C PHE A 148 -3.47 -24.49 0.62
N ILE A 149 -3.92 -24.87 -0.58
CA ILE A 149 -3.18 -25.76 -1.47
C ILE A 149 -3.02 -25.08 -2.80
N ALA A 150 -1.81 -25.12 -3.33
CA ALA A 150 -1.53 -24.72 -4.69
C ALA A 150 -0.36 -25.50 -5.28
N THR A 151 -0.29 -25.53 -6.61
CA THR A 151 0.85 -26.06 -7.33
C THR A 151 2.02 -25.09 -7.16
N ILE A 152 3.08 -25.56 -6.49
CA ILE A 152 4.32 -24.80 -6.31
C ILE A 152 5.23 -25.13 -7.47
N ASP A 153 5.38 -24.17 -8.39
CA ASP A 153 6.36 -24.27 -9.45
C ASP A 153 7.63 -23.54 -9.03
N PRO A 154 8.81 -24.17 -9.10
CA PRO A 154 10.04 -23.44 -8.91
C PRO A 154 10.13 -22.31 -9.96
N PRO A 155 10.60 -21.11 -9.57
CA PRO A 155 10.92 -20.10 -10.55
C PRO A 155 12.04 -20.60 -11.46
N SER A 156 12.18 -19.99 -12.63
CA SER A 156 13.38 -20.20 -13.43
C SER A 156 14.62 -19.81 -12.62
N ASN A 157 15.78 -20.46 -12.85
CA ASN A 157 17.05 -20.23 -12.14
C ASN A 157 17.65 -18.81 -12.32
N ARG A 158 16.85 -17.82 -12.72
CA ARG A 158 17.25 -16.43 -12.96
C ARG A 158 16.33 -15.49 -12.18
N GLY A 159 16.90 -14.79 -11.21
CA GLY A 159 16.21 -13.77 -10.42
C GLY A 159 16.27 -14.01 -8.92
N PRO A 160 15.72 -13.08 -8.11
CA PRO A 160 15.61 -13.24 -6.67
C PRO A 160 14.81 -14.50 -6.31
N PRO A 161 15.13 -15.18 -5.19
CA PRO A 161 14.39 -16.37 -4.76
C PRO A 161 12.92 -16.01 -4.52
N CYS A 162 12.02 -16.63 -5.29
CA CYS A 162 10.58 -16.44 -5.15
C CYS A 162 9.87 -17.81 -5.16
N PHE A 163 8.73 -17.90 -4.47
CA PHE A 163 7.82 -19.03 -4.62
C PHE A 163 6.76 -18.63 -5.64
N ARG A 164 6.60 -19.42 -6.70
CA ARG A 164 5.57 -19.19 -7.71
C ARG A 164 4.44 -20.18 -7.49
N ILE A 165 3.29 -19.64 -7.14
CA ILE A 165 2.02 -20.37 -7.12
C ILE A 165 1.39 -20.19 -8.50
N SER A 166 1.17 -21.29 -9.21
CA SER A 166 0.57 -21.30 -10.55
C SER A 166 -0.68 -22.18 -10.60
N GLY A 167 -1.57 -21.90 -11.53
CA GLY A 167 -2.81 -22.67 -11.71
C GLY A 167 -3.93 -22.34 -10.72
N LEU A 168 -4.77 -23.33 -10.44
CA LEU A 168 -5.98 -23.17 -9.64
C LEU A 168 -5.66 -23.19 -8.14
N THR A 169 -5.94 -22.07 -7.48
CA THR A 169 -5.87 -21.95 -6.02
C THR A 169 -7.15 -22.53 -5.42
N MET A 170 -7.01 -23.52 -4.54
CA MET A 170 -8.15 -24.11 -3.83
C MET A 170 -7.96 -24.01 -2.32
N HIS A 171 -9.03 -23.63 -1.62
CA HIS A 171 -9.14 -23.80 -0.18
C HIS A 171 -9.68 -25.19 0.10
N ARG A 172 -8.88 -26.03 0.77
CA ARG A 172 -9.30 -27.39 1.12
C ARG A 172 -9.94 -27.36 2.51
N ILE A 173 -11.26 -27.51 2.52
CA ILE A 173 -12.04 -27.82 3.71
C ILE A 173 -11.97 -29.34 3.88
N GLY A 174 -11.44 -29.82 5.00
CA GLY A 174 -11.29 -31.26 5.24
C GLY A 174 -12.63 -31.98 5.20
N ASN A 175 -12.69 -33.17 4.61
CA ASN A 175 -13.90 -34.01 4.64
C ASN A 175 -14.16 -34.44 6.08
N LEU A 176 -15.36 -34.31 6.63
CA LEU A 176 -15.70 -34.68 8.02
C LEU A 176 -15.42 -36.15 8.40
N ARG A 177 -15.07 -37.04 7.45
CA ARG A 177 -14.72 -38.45 7.72
C ARG A 177 -13.29 -38.64 8.26
N HIS A 178 -13.15 -39.53 9.25
CA HIS A 178 -11.95 -39.87 10.03
C HIS A 178 -10.82 -40.63 9.30
N LEU A 179 -10.57 -40.41 8.00
CA LEU A 179 -9.43 -41.12 7.35
C LEU A 179 -8.06 -40.64 7.85
N HIS A 180 -7.99 -39.44 8.42
CA HIS A 180 -6.78 -38.82 8.96
C HIS A 180 -7.09 -38.12 10.29
N PRO A 181 -6.06 -37.80 11.11
CA PRO A 181 -6.24 -36.94 12.27
C PRO A 181 -6.98 -35.65 11.90
N PRO A 182 -7.94 -35.20 12.71
CA PRO A 182 -8.74 -34.04 12.38
C PRO A 182 -7.87 -32.77 12.33
N ALA A 183 -8.14 -31.92 11.35
CA ALA A 183 -7.41 -30.68 11.13
C ALA A 183 -8.33 -29.57 10.61
N TYR A 184 -7.89 -28.32 10.80
CA TYR A 184 -8.58 -27.11 10.32
C TYR A 184 -10.04 -27.05 10.78
N CYS A 185 -11.01 -26.82 9.87
CA CYS A 185 -12.45 -26.75 10.17
C CYS A 185 -12.98 -27.94 10.97
N GLN A 186 -12.42 -29.14 10.79
CA GLN A 186 -12.90 -30.34 11.48
C GLN A 186 -12.76 -30.20 13.00
N LEU A 187 -11.74 -29.48 13.46
CA LEU A 187 -11.45 -29.29 14.88
C LEU A 187 -12.51 -28.44 15.60
N TYR A 188 -13.32 -27.69 14.86
CA TYR A 188 -14.40 -26.88 15.44
C TYR A 188 -15.67 -27.69 15.72
N VAL A 189 -15.75 -28.95 15.24
CA VAL A 189 -16.87 -29.86 15.53
C VAL A 189 -16.64 -30.67 16.80
N TYR A 190 -15.39 -30.81 17.25
CA TYR A 190 -15.05 -31.54 18.47
C TYR A 190 -15.25 -30.66 19.70
N ASP A 191 -15.35 -31.29 20.87
CA ASP A 191 -15.30 -30.54 22.12
C ASP A 191 -13.96 -29.76 22.22
N PRO A 192 -13.97 -28.56 22.84
CA PRO A 192 -12.79 -27.70 22.87
C PRO A 192 -11.52 -28.35 23.43
N ASN A 193 -11.65 -29.28 24.38
CA ASN A 193 -10.51 -29.94 25.02
C ASN A 193 -9.89 -31.00 24.10
N THR A 194 -10.72 -31.79 23.43
CA THR A 194 -10.28 -32.74 22.42
C THR A 194 -9.65 -32.02 21.22
N ALA A 195 -10.28 -30.94 20.75
CA ALA A 195 -9.71 -30.11 19.69
C ALA A 195 -8.33 -29.58 20.08
N LEU A 196 -8.19 -29.04 21.30
CA LEU A 196 -6.91 -28.57 21.83
C LEU A 196 -5.84 -29.66 21.85
N ASN A 197 -6.18 -30.90 22.23
CA ASN A 197 -5.23 -32.01 22.21
C ASN A 197 -4.71 -32.28 20.78
N PHE A 198 -5.60 -32.38 19.79
CA PHE A 198 -5.19 -32.56 18.39
C PHE A 198 -4.34 -31.39 17.88
N ARG A 199 -4.66 -30.16 18.30
CA ARG A 199 -3.86 -28.96 17.97
C ARG A 199 -2.43 -29.10 18.49
N MET A 200 -2.27 -29.57 19.73
CA MET A 200 -0.96 -29.68 20.39
C MET A 200 -0.13 -30.84 19.88
N GLU A 201 -0.73 -31.95 19.48
CA GLU A 201 -0.02 -33.10 18.88
C GLU A 201 0.79 -32.71 17.63
N GLN A 202 0.34 -31.70 16.88
CA GLN A 202 0.98 -31.21 15.66
C GLN A 202 1.83 -29.95 15.88
N ASN A 203 1.86 -29.41 17.11
CA ASN A 203 2.47 -28.10 17.41
C ASN A 203 3.18 -28.14 18.78
N ASP A 204 4.12 -29.08 18.92
CA ASP A 204 5.02 -29.25 20.07
C ASP A 204 5.85 -28.00 20.43
N CYS A 205 6.11 -27.13 19.46
CA CYS A 205 6.78 -25.85 19.70
C CYS A 205 5.89 -24.76 20.35
N CYS A 206 4.57 -24.93 20.35
CA CYS A 206 3.62 -24.00 20.94
C CYS A 206 3.42 -24.29 22.44
N ILE A 207 3.04 -23.27 23.19
CA ILE A 207 2.63 -23.40 24.60
C ILE A 207 1.14 -23.72 24.63
N ARG A 208 0.80 -24.82 25.32
CA ARG A 208 -0.57 -25.34 25.42
C ARG A 208 -1.55 -24.30 25.98
N GLU A 209 -1.18 -23.64 27.08
CA GLU A 209 -1.99 -22.60 27.71
C GLU A 209 -2.32 -21.47 26.74
N LEU A 210 -1.32 -21.00 25.97
CA LEU A 210 -1.53 -19.96 24.99
C LEU A 210 -2.44 -20.43 23.83
N MET A 211 -2.27 -21.67 23.36
CA MET A 211 -3.16 -22.25 22.34
C MET A 211 -4.61 -22.31 22.83
N GLU A 212 -4.83 -22.71 24.09
CA GLU A 212 -6.14 -22.78 24.72
C GLU A 212 -6.80 -21.41 24.83
N LEU A 213 -6.05 -20.40 25.26
CA LEU A 213 -6.55 -19.02 25.35
C LEU A 213 -6.93 -18.46 23.97
N LEU A 214 -6.08 -18.67 22.95
CA LEU A 214 -6.36 -18.24 21.58
C LEU A 214 -7.56 -18.97 20.98
N GLN A 215 -7.68 -20.28 21.22
CA GLN A 215 -8.86 -21.06 20.81
C GLN A 215 -10.13 -20.53 21.47
N THR A 216 -10.07 -20.22 22.76
CA THR A 216 -11.21 -19.69 23.52
C THR A 216 -11.70 -18.37 22.93
N ILE A 217 -10.78 -17.45 22.60
CA ILE A 217 -11.11 -16.19 21.95
C ILE A 217 -11.81 -16.44 20.61
N ILE A 218 -11.29 -17.33 19.77
CA ILE A 218 -11.90 -17.63 18.48
C ILE A 218 -13.28 -18.24 18.66
N ASN A 219 -13.46 -19.19 19.57
CA ASN A 219 -14.75 -19.84 19.81
C ASN A 219 -15.80 -18.88 20.38
N GLN A 220 -15.40 -17.79 21.04
CA GLN A 220 -16.32 -16.81 21.61
C GLN A 220 -16.66 -15.67 20.65
N GLU A 221 -15.68 -15.21 19.87
CA GLU A 221 -15.79 -13.96 19.10
C GLU A 221 -15.96 -14.20 17.58
N ASN A 222 -15.50 -15.35 17.07
CA ASN A 222 -15.52 -15.60 15.62
C ASN A 222 -16.91 -16.14 15.20
N PRO A 223 -17.67 -15.41 14.37
CA PRO A 223 -19.01 -15.83 13.95
C PRO A 223 -19.02 -17.15 13.17
N TYR A 224 -17.91 -17.51 12.54
CA TYR A 224 -17.78 -18.79 11.84
C TYR A 224 -17.47 -19.93 12.80
N ALA A 225 -16.72 -19.70 13.88
CA ALA A 225 -16.49 -20.70 14.92
C ALA A 225 -17.80 -21.04 15.63
N LEU A 226 -18.60 -20.02 15.95
CA LEU A 226 -19.90 -20.13 16.60
C LEU A 226 -20.98 -20.85 15.76
N ALA A 227 -20.75 -20.99 14.46
CA ALA A 227 -21.68 -21.66 13.55
C ALA A 227 -21.54 -23.18 13.51
N PHE A 228 -20.50 -23.74 14.14
CA PHE A 228 -20.30 -25.18 14.33
C PHE A 228 -20.88 -25.65 15.66
#